data_AF-A0AB39X9J6-F1
#
_entry.id   AF-A0AB39X9J6-F1
#
_cell.length_a   1.000
_cell.length_b   1.000
_cell.length_c   1.000
_cell.angle_alpha   90.00
_cell.angle_beta   90.00
_cell.angle_gamma   90.00
#
_symmetry.space_group_name_H-M   'P 1'
#
loop_
_entity.id
_entity.type
_entity.pdbx_description
1 polymer ?
#
loop_
_entity_poly.entity_id
_entity_poly.type
_entity_poly.pdbx_seq_one_letter_code
_entity_poly.pdbx_strand_id
1 'polypeptide(L)'
;MSKYPKVKDPEMVGEYSGAAKAGGGYVWDEVLEYRVWCHPHDGSPDLAEGSDYYYAFETFEEALECANEIPGSEAPLALILQREYIDEPEPGIYLHKKEERIAEWPVEFLSRPRRGPDTIPGFMAPDAPSNKLDIIRGKA
;
A
#
# COMPACT_ATOMS: atom_id res chain seq x y z
N MET A 1 -15.81 7.56 11.35
CA MET A 1 -14.38 7.16 11.39
C MET A 1 -14.01 6.74 9.99
N SER A 2 -12.84 7.15 9.48
CA SER A 2 -12.37 6.76 8.14
C SER A 2 -12.19 5.24 8.06
N LYS A 3 -12.47 4.65 6.89
CA LYS A 3 -12.37 3.20 6.67
C LYS A 3 -10.92 2.71 6.71
N TYR A 4 -9.99 3.57 6.33
CA TYR A 4 -8.57 3.23 6.19
C TYR A 4 -7.72 4.02 7.20
N PRO A 5 -6.50 3.54 7.52
CA PRO A 5 -5.59 4.20 8.45
C PRO A 5 -5.24 5.63 8.04
N LYS A 6 -4.98 6.50 9.02
CA LYS A 6 -4.37 7.80 8.74
C LYS A 6 -2.92 7.63 8.29
N VAL A 7 -2.44 8.60 7.51
CA VAL A 7 -1.01 8.72 7.22
C VAL A 7 -0.20 8.92 8.48
N LYS A 8 1.06 8.46 8.44
CA LYS A 8 2.02 8.54 9.53
C LYS A 8 2.39 9.98 9.86
N ASP A 9 2.61 10.78 8.81
CA ASP A 9 3.09 12.14 8.91
C ASP A 9 2.45 13.01 7.80
N PRO A 10 1.41 13.80 8.12
CA PRO A 10 0.76 14.70 7.18
C PRO A 10 1.70 15.68 6.47
N GLU A 11 2.78 16.13 7.13
CA GLU A 11 3.70 17.12 6.54
C GLU A 11 4.58 16.53 5.44
N MET A 12 4.65 15.19 5.34
CA MET A 12 5.41 14.47 4.31
C MET A 12 4.57 14.06 3.10
N VAL A 13 3.25 14.29 3.12
CA VAL A 13 2.35 13.96 2.01
C VAL A 13 2.72 14.81 0.79
N GLY A 14 2.99 14.15 -0.34
CA GLY A 14 3.44 14.76 -1.58
C GLY A 14 4.97 14.83 -1.76
N GLU A 15 5.74 14.57 -0.70
CA GLU A 15 7.21 14.68 -0.71
C GLU A 15 7.91 13.36 -1.09
N TYR A 16 7.19 12.23 -1.04
CA TYR A 16 7.75 10.93 -1.40
C TYR A 16 7.92 10.81 -2.91
N SER A 17 8.98 10.15 -3.37
CA SER A 17 9.21 9.88 -4.80
C SER A 17 8.05 9.09 -5.42
N GLY A 18 7.67 9.42 -6.66
CA GLY A 18 6.73 8.61 -7.44
C GLY A 18 7.22 7.17 -7.68
N ALA A 19 8.53 6.92 -7.64
CA ALA A 19 9.08 5.57 -7.77
C ALA A 19 8.94 4.78 -6.45
N ALA A 20 8.02 3.81 -6.42
CA ALA A 20 7.84 2.87 -5.32
C ALA A 20 8.00 1.41 -5.77
N LYS A 21 8.15 0.49 -4.81
CA LYS A 21 8.05 -0.95 -5.11
C LYS A 21 6.57 -1.30 -5.32
N ALA A 22 6.32 -2.29 -6.17
CA ALA A 22 4.99 -2.85 -6.35
C ALA A 22 4.92 -4.27 -5.78
N GLY A 23 3.71 -4.70 -5.40
CA GLY A 23 3.42 -6.09 -5.11
C GLY A 23 3.90 -6.63 -3.75
N GLY A 24 4.36 -7.89 -3.78
CA GLY A 24 4.44 -8.85 -2.68
C GLY A 24 4.96 -8.31 -1.35
N GLY A 25 4.08 -8.36 -0.36
CA GLY A 25 4.31 -8.16 1.08
C GLY A 25 3.00 -8.50 1.78
N TYR A 26 3.04 -9.14 2.94
CA TYR A 26 1.79 -9.54 3.64
C TYR A 26 1.42 -8.65 4.82
N VAL A 27 2.31 -7.74 5.19
CA VAL A 27 2.16 -6.84 6.33
C VAL A 27 2.61 -5.45 5.93
N TRP A 28 2.14 -4.43 6.64
CA TRP A 28 2.53 -3.03 6.46
C TRP A 28 2.82 -2.42 7.83
N ASP A 29 3.74 -1.45 7.91
CA ASP A 29 4.07 -0.76 9.16
C ASP A 29 3.28 0.53 9.30
N GLU A 30 3.31 1.37 8.27
CA GLU A 30 2.72 2.71 8.25
C GLU A 30 2.13 3.02 6.87
N VAL A 31 1.04 3.78 6.82
CA VAL A 31 0.59 4.44 5.58
C VAL A 31 1.31 5.78 5.50
N LEU A 32 1.91 6.08 4.36
CA LEU A 32 2.70 7.29 4.13
C LEU A 32 1.86 8.36 3.42
N GLU A 33 1.13 7.98 2.38
CA GLU A 33 0.20 8.83 1.64
C GLU A 33 -0.76 7.99 0.81
N TYR A 34 -1.92 8.55 0.45
CA TYR A 34 -2.82 7.98 -0.55
C TYR A 34 -2.57 8.65 -1.89
N ARG A 35 -2.39 7.86 -2.95
CA ARG A 35 -2.04 8.36 -4.28
C ARG A 35 -3.14 8.09 -5.28
N VAL A 36 -3.40 9.09 -6.12
CA VAL A 36 -4.26 8.98 -7.30
C VAL A 36 -3.39 9.22 -8.51
N TRP A 37 -3.06 8.14 -9.23
CA TRP A 37 -2.30 8.22 -10.48
C TRP A 37 -3.20 8.73 -11.60
N CYS A 38 -2.66 9.61 -12.43
CA CYS A 38 -3.35 10.27 -13.53
C CYS A 38 -2.56 10.02 -14.82
N HIS A 39 -3.28 9.58 -15.84
CA HIS A 39 -2.71 9.17 -17.13
C HIS A 39 -3.26 10.07 -18.24
N PRO A 40 -2.47 11.04 -18.74
CA PRO A 40 -2.93 11.93 -19.82
C PRO A 40 -3.39 11.17 -21.06
N HIS A 41 -2.76 10.02 -21.32
CA HIS A 41 -3.11 9.13 -22.43
C HIS A 41 -4.48 8.44 -22.26
N ASP A 42 -4.98 8.32 -21.03
CA ASP A 42 -6.30 7.78 -20.70
C ASP A 42 -7.34 8.88 -20.41
N GLY A 43 -6.99 10.15 -20.65
CA GLY A 43 -7.91 11.28 -20.62
C GLY A 43 -7.78 12.22 -19.42
N SER A 44 -6.76 12.04 -18.57
CA SER A 44 -6.47 13.03 -17.53
C SER A 44 -5.89 14.32 -18.12
N PRO A 45 -5.96 15.46 -17.42
CA PRO A 45 -5.29 16.67 -17.85
C PRO A 45 -3.79 16.45 -18.09
N ASP A 46 -3.26 16.98 -19.18
CA ASP A 46 -1.83 16.92 -19.46
C ASP A 46 -1.07 18.00 -18.69
N LEU A 47 -0.72 17.68 -17.44
CA LEU A 47 0.04 18.58 -16.55
C LEU A 47 1.55 18.29 -16.56
N ALA A 48 1.96 17.22 -17.22
CA ALA A 48 3.32 16.68 -17.16
C ALA A 48 3.86 16.27 -18.55
N GLU A 49 3.46 16.99 -19.59
CA GLU A 49 3.95 16.83 -20.98
C GLU A 49 3.84 15.38 -21.48
N GLY A 50 2.66 14.78 -21.26
CA GLY A 50 2.32 13.41 -21.63
C GLY A 50 2.81 12.35 -20.64
N SER A 51 3.52 12.73 -19.58
CA SER A 51 3.95 11.80 -18.52
C SER A 51 2.84 11.57 -17.50
N ASP A 52 2.86 10.40 -16.88
CA ASP A 52 2.00 10.10 -15.74
C ASP A 52 2.43 10.93 -14.52
N TYR A 53 1.45 11.31 -13.71
CA TYR A 53 1.66 12.04 -12.46
C TYR A 53 0.68 11.54 -11.40
N TYR A 54 0.85 11.97 -10.15
CA TYR A 54 -0.10 11.62 -9.09
C TYR A 54 -0.42 12.82 -8.22
N TYR A 55 -1.60 12.77 -7.61
CA TYR A 55 -1.93 13.58 -6.45
C TYR A 55 -1.76 12.74 -5.19
N ALA A 56 -1.26 13.35 -4.12
CA ALA A 56 -1.05 12.72 -2.82
C ALA A 56 -1.99 13.33 -1.78
N PHE A 57 -2.56 12.48 -0.91
CA PHE A 57 -3.56 12.86 0.08
C PHE A 57 -3.28 12.23 1.45
N GLU A 58 -3.72 12.92 2.50
CA GLU A 58 -3.66 12.44 3.88
C GLU A 58 -4.69 11.36 4.18
N THR A 59 -5.83 11.40 3.48
CA THR A 59 -6.95 10.49 3.72
C THR A 59 -7.37 9.78 2.43
N PHE A 60 -7.86 8.56 2.60
CA PHE A 60 -8.42 7.79 1.48
C PHE A 60 -9.65 8.48 0.89
N GLU A 61 -10.48 9.09 1.73
CA GLU A 61 -11.71 9.74 1.28
C GLU A 61 -11.44 10.91 0.32
N GLU A 62 -10.44 11.74 0.61
CA GLU A 62 -10.01 12.84 -0.29
C GLU A 62 -9.43 12.30 -1.60
N ALA A 63 -8.60 11.26 -1.53
CA ALA A 63 -8.07 10.60 -2.71
C ALA A 63 -9.19 10.02 -3.59
N LEU A 64 -10.20 9.39 -2.98
CA LEU A 64 -11.34 8.82 -3.70
C LEU A 64 -12.20 9.90 -4.35
N GLU A 65 -12.43 11.03 -3.66
CA GLU A 65 -13.13 12.17 -4.24
C GLU A 65 -12.40 12.68 -5.49
N CYS A 66 -11.08 12.89 -5.39
CA CYS A 66 -10.25 13.29 -6.52
C CYS A 66 -10.32 12.30 -7.70
N ALA A 67 -10.17 11.00 -7.42
CA ALA A 67 -10.22 9.97 -8.46
C ALA A 67 -11.57 9.92 -9.21
N ASN A 68 -12.68 10.21 -8.52
CA ASN A 68 -13.99 10.24 -9.16
C ASN A 68 -14.22 11.48 -10.04
N GLU A 69 -13.47 12.56 -9.81
CA GLU A 69 -13.60 13.82 -10.55
C GLU A 69 -12.68 13.89 -11.78
N ILE A 70 -11.54 13.19 -11.76
CA ILE A 70 -10.53 13.26 -12.81
C ILE A 70 -10.67 12.07 -13.77
N PRO A 71 -11.12 12.28 -15.02
CA PRO A 71 -11.10 11.23 -16.04
C PRO A 71 -9.68 10.72 -16.28
N GLY A 72 -9.53 9.43 -16.58
CA GLY A 72 -8.21 8.83 -16.80
C GLY A 72 -7.33 8.72 -15.55
N SER A 73 -7.90 8.92 -14.35
CA SER A 73 -7.22 8.62 -13.10
C SER A 73 -7.51 7.20 -12.60
N GLU A 74 -6.56 6.63 -11.86
CA GLU A 74 -6.70 5.33 -11.19
C GLU A 74 -7.44 5.44 -9.86
N ALA A 75 -7.96 4.32 -9.39
CA ALA A 75 -8.45 4.22 -8.01
C ALA A 75 -7.31 4.47 -7.01
N PRO A 76 -7.61 5.04 -5.82
CA PRO A 76 -6.56 5.36 -4.85
C PRO A 76 -5.72 4.15 -4.46
N LEU A 77 -4.40 4.33 -4.47
CA LEU A 77 -3.42 3.41 -3.89
C LEU A 77 -2.93 3.97 -2.55
N ALA A 78 -2.48 3.09 -1.66
CA ALA A 78 -1.79 3.48 -0.45
C ALA A 78 -0.28 3.28 -0.63
N LEU A 79 0.48 4.36 -0.47
CA LEU A 79 1.91 4.28 -0.26
C LEU A 79 2.15 3.82 1.17
N ILE A 80 2.89 2.73 1.35
CA ILE A 80 3.16 2.15 2.66
C ILE A 80 4.65 2.02 2.93
N LEU A 81 5.00 2.12 4.20
CA LEU A 81 6.28 1.72 4.73
C LEU A 81 6.23 0.26 5.17
N GLN A 82 7.28 -0.48 4.84
CA GLN A 82 7.55 -1.81 5.37
C GLN A 82 8.96 -1.81 5.91
N ARG A 83 9.11 -1.92 7.23
CA ARG A 83 10.43 -2.08 7.87
C ARG A 83 10.93 -3.52 7.80
N GLU A 84 9.97 -4.44 7.80
CA GLU A 84 10.18 -5.87 7.59
C GLU A 84 8.95 -6.42 6.86
N TYR A 85 9.14 -7.41 6.00
CA TYR A 85 8.04 -7.95 5.20
C TYR A 85 8.23 -9.44 4.93
N ILE A 86 7.14 -10.06 4.49
CA ILE A 86 7.10 -11.44 4.04
C ILE A 86 7.08 -11.41 2.52
N ASP A 87 8.13 -11.93 1.90
CA ASP A 87 8.26 -12.09 0.47
C ASP A 87 7.79 -13.49 0.06
N GLU A 88 7.03 -13.60 -1.03
CA GLU A 88 6.59 -14.86 -1.62
C GLU A 88 7.13 -14.94 -3.06
N PRO A 89 8.43 -15.27 -3.26
CA PRO A 89 9.01 -15.35 -4.59
C PRO A 89 8.37 -16.45 -5.44
N GLU A 90 7.91 -17.52 -4.80
CA GLU A 90 7.15 -18.62 -5.40
C GLU A 90 5.95 -18.95 -4.51
N PRO A 91 4.79 -19.34 -5.07
CA PRO A 91 3.63 -19.70 -4.27
C PRO A 91 3.95 -20.72 -3.18
N GLY A 92 3.70 -20.37 -1.92
CA GLY A 92 3.98 -21.22 -0.76
C GLY A 92 5.39 -21.12 -0.19
N ILE A 93 6.31 -20.40 -0.85
CA ILE A 93 7.66 -20.13 -0.34
C ILE A 93 7.65 -18.76 0.32
N TYR A 94 7.74 -18.72 1.65
CA TYR A 94 7.69 -17.48 2.42
C TYR A 94 9.05 -17.12 3.01
N LEU A 95 9.55 -15.93 2.69
CA LEU A 95 10.83 -15.43 3.16
C LEU A 95 10.62 -14.19 4.03
N HIS A 96 11.16 -14.19 5.24
CA HIS A 96 11.20 -13.01 6.10
C HIS A 96 12.33 -12.08 5.64
N LYS A 97 11.98 -10.92 5.09
CA LYS A 97 12.91 -9.87 4.72
C LYS A 97 12.98 -8.82 5.83
N LYS A 98 14.20 -8.57 6.31
CA LYS A 98 14.50 -7.60 7.38
C LYS A 98 15.19 -6.36 6.83
N GLU A 99 14.53 -5.73 5.87
CA GLU A 99 15.00 -4.51 5.23
C GLU A 99 13.82 -3.58 5.01
N GLU A 100 14.10 -2.28 5.06
CA GLU A 100 13.09 -1.25 4.84
C GLU A 100 12.82 -1.05 3.35
N ARG A 101 11.55 -0.88 2.99
CA ARG A 101 11.14 -0.45 1.65
C ARG A 101 9.83 0.33 1.69
N ILE A 102 9.63 1.13 0.64
CA ILE A 102 8.38 1.82 0.34
C ILE A 102 7.71 1.08 -0.81
N ALA A 103 6.42 0.79 -0.67
CA ALA A 103 5.63 0.11 -1.69
C ALA A 103 4.25 0.73 -1.86
N GLU A 104 3.68 0.60 -3.06
CA GLU A 104 2.29 0.97 -3.33
C GLU A 104 1.39 -0.26 -3.32
N TRP A 105 0.29 -0.16 -2.58
CA TRP A 105 -0.71 -1.22 -2.44
C TRP A 105 -2.11 -0.75 -2.81
N PRO A 106 -2.94 -1.64 -3.39
CA PRO A 106 -4.38 -1.47 -3.36
C PRO A 106 -4.85 -1.28 -1.91
N VAL A 107 -5.71 -0.30 -1.68
CA VAL A 107 -6.15 0.09 -0.32
C VAL A 107 -6.81 -1.07 0.43
N GLU A 108 -7.42 -2.03 -0.27
CA GLU A 108 -7.99 -3.25 0.31
C GLU A 108 -6.95 -4.07 1.07
N PHE A 109 -5.67 -4.01 0.67
CA PHE A 109 -4.59 -4.73 1.37
C PHE A 109 -4.25 -4.11 2.73
N LEU A 110 -4.75 -2.91 3.05
CA LEU A 110 -4.65 -2.35 4.39
C LEU A 110 -5.54 -3.07 5.41
N SER A 111 -6.48 -3.91 4.96
CA SER A 111 -7.20 -4.86 5.83
C SER A 111 -6.31 -5.99 6.37
N ARG A 112 -5.15 -6.21 5.74
CA ARG A 112 -4.12 -7.13 6.25
C ARG A 112 -3.55 -6.60 7.56
N PRO A 113 -3.01 -7.47 8.41
CA PRO A 113 -2.45 -7.04 9.68
C PRO A 113 -1.38 -5.96 9.52
N ARG A 114 -1.55 -4.85 10.24
CA ARG A 114 -0.45 -3.94 10.54
C ARG A 114 0.60 -4.72 11.34
N ARG A 115 1.87 -4.62 10.94
CA ARG A 115 2.95 -5.40 11.52
C ARG A 115 3.13 -5.04 13.00
N GLY A 116 2.98 -6.06 13.86
CA GLY A 116 3.41 -6.04 15.25
C GLY A 116 4.61 -6.98 15.47
N PRO A 117 5.14 -7.05 16.70
CA PRO A 117 6.27 -7.90 17.06
C PRO A 117 6.06 -9.38 16.69
N ASP A 118 4.83 -9.87 16.83
CA ASP A 118 4.50 -11.28 16.65
C ASP A 118 3.92 -11.63 15.27
N THR A 119 3.65 -10.63 14.41
CA THR A 119 2.93 -10.87 13.14
C THR A 119 3.73 -11.76 12.20
N ILE A 120 5.00 -11.44 11.94
CA ILE A 120 5.86 -12.25 11.07
C ILE A 120 6.33 -13.52 11.80
N PRO A 121 6.84 -13.47 13.05
CA PRO A 121 7.23 -14.69 13.77
C PRO A 121 6.10 -15.71 13.88
N GLY A 122 4.88 -15.27 14.21
CA GLY A 122 3.71 -16.15 14.31
C GLY A 122 3.32 -16.79 12.99
N PHE A 123 3.47 -16.09 11.85
CA PHE A 123 3.24 -16.67 10.53
C PHE A 123 4.31 -17.70 10.12
N MET A 124 5.56 -17.44 10.50
CA MET A 124 6.72 -18.28 10.16
C MET A 124 6.92 -19.47 11.11
N ALA A 125 6.19 -19.50 12.22
CA ALA A 125 6.33 -20.53 13.24
C ALA A 125 5.96 -21.94 12.70
N PRO A 126 6.64 -23.01 13.16
CA PRO A 126 6.35 -24.37 12.73
C PRO A 126 4.96 -24.85 13.18
N ASP A 127 4.42 -24.26 14.23
CA ASP A 127 3.10 -24.50 14.81
C ASP A 127 2.09 -23.41 14.44
N ALA A 128 2.39 -22.58 13.44
CA ALA A 128 1.46 -21.58 12.91
C ALA A 128 0.11 -22.24 12.53
N PRO A 129 -1.03 -21.58 12.77
CA PRO A 129 -2.34 -22.15 12.52
C PRO A 129 -2.52 -22.52 11.04
N SER A 130 -3.34 -23.53 10.76
CA SER A 130 -3.56 -24.03 9.39
C SER A 130 -4.15 -22.95 8.45
N ASN A 131 -4.90 -21.99 8.99
CA ASN A 131 -5.46 -20.84 8.28
C ASN A 131 -4.55 -19.59 8.31
N LYS A 132 -3.25 -19.72 8.60
CA LYS A 132 -2.30 -18.58 8.68
C LYS A 132 -2.31 -17.66 7.47
N LEU A 133 -2.57 -18.20 6.27
CA LEU A 133 -2.66 -17.42 5.05
C LEU A 133 -3.88 -16.52 5.01
N ASP A 134 -5.02 -16.98 5.51
CA ASP A 134 -6.23 -16.17 5.58
C ASP A 134 -6.07 -15.07 6.62
N ILE A 135 -5.47 -15.39 7.78
CA ILE A 135 -5.13 -14.43 8.83
C ILE A 135 -4.25 -13.30 8.27
N ILE A 136 -3.11 -13.64 7.65
CA ILE A 136 -2.18 -12.63 7.16
C ILE A 136 -2.71 -11.87 5.92
N ARG A 137 -3.74 -12.40 5.25
CA ARG A 137 -4.46 -11.72 4.17
C ARG A 137 -5.64 -10.88 4.67
N GLY A 138 -5.89 -10.82 5.98
CA GLY A 138 -7.00 -10.05 6.55
C GLY A 138 -8.38 -10.67 6.30
N LYS A 139 -8.44 -12.00 6.14
CA LYS A 139 -9.66 -12.76 5.79
C LYS A 139 -10.16 -13.71 6.89
N ALA A 140 -9.52 -13.69 8.06
CA ALA A 140 -9.87 -14.54 9.20
C ALA A 140 -10.97 -13.93 10.08
#